data_AF-A0A7S1W822-F1
#
_entry.id   AF-A0A7S1W822-F1
#
_cell.length_a   1.000
_cell.length_b   1.000
_cell.length_c   1.000
_cell.angle_alpha   90.00
_cell.angle_beta   90.00
_cell.angle_gamma   90.00
#
_symmetry.space_group_name_H-M   'P 1'
#
loop_
_entity.id
_entity.type
_entity.pdbx_description
1 polymer ?
#
loop_
_entity_poly.entity_id
_entity_poly.type
_entity_poly.pdbx_seq_one_letter_code
_entity_poly.pdbx_strand_id
1 'polypeptide(L)'
;MMRRSSALFCAAKTLPPQWSELANKELRGKRKPESLVVDTPEGIKMQPIYTGPTPERALPGTYPYTRGVHATMYTSKPWTIRQYAGFSTAEESNRFYRQALANGQQGLSVAFDLATHRGYDS
;
A
#
# COMPACT_ATOMS: atom_id res chain seq x y z
N MET A 1 29.45 19.60 -2.01
CA MET A 1 28.04 19.43 -1.60
C MET A 1 27.76 17.93 -1.51
N MET A 2 27.57 17.42 -0.29
CA MET A 2 27.71 16.02 0.09
C MET A 2 26.69 15.09 -0.61
N ARG A 3 27.22 14.05 -1.26
CA ARG A 3 26.44 12.87 -1.67
C ARG A 3 25.94 12.17 -0.41
N ARG A 4 24.65 12.28 -0.10
CA ARG A 4 24.02 11.45 0.95
C ARG A 4 23.97 10.03 0.43
N SER A 5 24.83 9.18 0.99
CA SER A 5 24.88 7.75 0.75
C SER A 5 23.52 7.14 1.08
N SER A 6 22.84 6.60 0.07
CA SER A 6 21.54 5.94 0.18
C SER A 6 21.72 4.51 0.69
N ALA A 7 22.17 4.38 1.94
CA ALA A 7 22.50 3.11 2.58
C ALA A 7 21.51 2.75 3.70
N LEU A 8 20.20 2.86 3.45
CA LEU A 8 19.16 2.54 4.44
C LEU A 8 18.24 1.38 4.06
N PHE A 9 18.43 0.74 2.90
CA PHE A 9 17.92 -0.61 2.67
C PHE A 9 18.96 -1.62 3.16
N CYS A 10 19.12 -1.72 4.48
CA CYS A 10 19.76 -2.90 5.05
C CYS A 10 18.75 -4.05 4.92
N ALA A 11 18.67 -4.64 3.72
CA ALA A 11 18.25 -6.02 3.60
C ALA A 11 19.27 -6.82 4.41
N ALA A 12 18.91 -7.21 5.64
CA ALA A 12 19.73 -8.13 6.39
C ALA A 12 19.88 -9.39 5.52
N LYS A 13 21.07 -9.54 4.92
CA LYS A 13 21.38 -10.66 4.02
C LYS A 13 21.37 -12.01 4.75
N THR A 14 21.32 -11.98 6.09
CA THR A 14 21.39 -13.14 6.96
C THR A 14 20.35 -13.06 8.07
N LEU A 15 19.72 -14.19 8.35
CA LEU A 15 18.72 -14.33 9.42
C LEU A 15 19.40 -14.17 10.79
N PRO A 16 18.71 -13.56 11.79
CA PRO A 16 19.28 -13.39 13.13
C PRO A 16 19.67 -14.75 13.75
N PRO A 17 20.91 -14.92 14.27
CA PRO A 17 21.39 -16.22 14.74
C PRO A 17 20.51 -16.86 15.81
N GLN A 18 20.13 -16.08 16.82
CA GLN A 18 19.25 -16.55 17.90
C GLN A 18 17.88 -17.00 17.39
N TRP A 19 17.33 -16.30 16.40
CA TRP A 19 16.05 -16.69 15.80
C TRP A 19 16.20 -17.98 14.97
N SER A 20 17.28 -18.10 14.20
CA SER A 20 17.57 -19.29 13.40
C SER A 20 17.73 -20.55 14.26
N GLU A 21 18.33 -20.45 15.46
CA GLU A 21 18.45 -21.56 16.41
C GLU A 21 17.09 -22.04 16.92
N LEU A 22 16.23 -21.10 17.34
CA LEU A 22 14.87 -21.40 17.78
C LEU A 22 14.04 -22.01 16.64
N ALA A 23 14.11 -21.42 15.45
CA ALA A 23 13.42 -21.91 14.26
C ALA A 23 13.89 -23.33 13.89
N ASN A 24 15.20 -23.61 13.96
CA ASN A 24 15.73 -24.95 13.72
C ASN A 24 15.16 -26.00 14.69
N LYS A 25 15.04 -25.64 15.98
CA LYS A 25 14.44 -26.50 17.00
C LYS A 25 12.97 -26.81 16.70
N GLU A 26 12.21 -25.80 16.27
CA GLU A 26 10.79 -25.95 15.93
C GLU A 26 10.55 -26.73 14.63
N LEU A 27 11.39 -26.50 13.62
CA LEU A 27 11.29 -27.17 12.32
C LEU A 27 11.73 -28.65 12.38
N ARG A 28 12.37 -29.09 13.48
CA ARG A 28 12.79 -30.47 13.74
C ARG A 28 13.53 -31.10 12.55
N GLY A 29 14.35 -30.31 11.85
CA GLY A 29 15.11 -30.75 10.68
C GLY A 29 14.29 -31.08 9.42
N LYS A 30 12.96 -30.91 9.42
CA LYS A 30 12.12 -31.15 8.23
C LYS A 30 12.33 -30.08 7.16
N ARG A 31 12.71 -28.87 7.57
CA ARG A 31 12.98 -27.71 6.72
C ARG A 31 14.09 -26.88 7.34
N LYS A 32 14.85 -26.17 6.52
CA LYS A 32 15.83 -25.19 7.00
C LYS A 32 15.18 -23.82 7.19
N PRO A 33 15.61 -22.98 8.15
CA PRO A 33 15.06 -21.65 8.38
C PRO A 33 15.09 -20.76 7.13
N GLU A 34 16.06 -20.94 6.23
CA GLU A 34 16.17 -20.17 4.98
C GLU A 34 15.04 -20.50 4.00
N SER A 35 14.46 -21.69 4.08
CA SER A 35 13.29 -22.06 3.27
C SER A 35 12.02 -21.29 3.65
N LEU A 36 12.05 -20.53 4.75
CA LEU A 36 10.96 -19.67 5.18
C LEU A 36 11.02 -18.27 4.55
N VAL A 37 12.07 -17.97 3.77
CA VAL A 37 12.14 -16.75 2.97
C VAL A 37 11.17 -16.89 1.80
N VAL A 38 10.26 -15.92 1.66
CA VAL A 38 9.26 -15.91 0.60
C VAL A 38 9.71 -14.97 -0.51
N ASP A 39 9.86 -15.50 -1.72
CA ASP A 39 10.03 -14.67 -2.91
C ASP A 39 8.67 -14.09 -3.30
N THR A 40 8.51 -12.77 -3.20
CA THR A 40 7.28 -12.11 -3.64
C THR A 40 7.25 -12.02 -5.18
N PRO A 41 6.07 -11.88 -5.80
CA PRO A 41 5.96 -11.68 -7.25
C PRO A 41 6.78 -10.49 -7.78
N GLU A 42 7.06 -9.51 -6.92
CA GLU A 42 7.89 -8.33 -7.21
C GLU A 42 9.40 -8.63 -7.17
N GLY A 43 9.81 -9.89 -6.94
CA GLY A 43 11.21 -10.30 -6.86
C GLY A 43 11.90 -9.90 -5.55
N ILE A 44 11.12 -9.58 -4.50
CA ILE A 44 11.64 -9.20 -3.19
C ILE A 44 11.73 -10.45 -2.32
N LYS A 45 12.90 -10.68 -1.72
CA LYS A 45 13.10 -11.76 -0.74
C LYS A 45 12.59 -11.34 0.63
N MET A 46 11.33 -11.66 0.92
CA MET A 46 10.70 -11.34 2.18
C MET A 46 11.24 -12.24 3.30
N GLN A 47 11.95 -11.63 4.25
CA GLN A 47 12.48 -12.33 5.41
C GLN A 47 11.34 -12.67 6.39
N PRO A 48 11.41 -13.83 7.08
CA PRO A 48 10.43 -14.22 8.08
C PRO A 48 10.48 -13.35 9.35
N ILE A 49 11.59 -12.64 9.58
CA ILE A 49 11.76 -11.71 10.69
C ILE A 49 12.62 -10.51 10.25
N TYR A 50 12.25 -9.32 10.69
CA TYR A 50 13.02 -8.09 10.48
C TYR A 50 13.48 -7.57 11.84
N THR A 51 14.78 -7.39 12.00
CA THR A 51 15.41 -6.86 13.22
C THR A 51 16.35 -5.72 12.86
N GLY A 52 16.58 -4.79 13.80
CA GLY A 52 17.46 -3.65 13.60
C GLY A 52 16.79 -2.31 13.92
N PRO A 53 17.57 -1.22 13.92
CA PRO A 53 17.04 0.11 14.17
C PRO A 53 16.06 0.49 13.05
N THR A 54 14.96 1.13 13.43
CA THR A 54 14.08 1.74 12.43
C THR A 54 14.85 2.87 11.74
N PRO A 55 14.92 2.91 10.40
CA PRO A 55 15.61 3.98 9.70
C PRO A 55 15.01 5.33 10.11
N GLU A 56 15.84 6.37 10.23
CA GLU A 56 15.38 7.72 10.51
C GLU A 56 14.34 8.13 9.46
N ARG A 57 13.14 8.48 9.92
CA ARG A 57 12.00 8.73 9.03
C ARG A 57 11.74 10.23 8.94
N ALA A 58 11.66 10.75 7.71
CA ALA A 58 11.23 12.13 7.47
C ALA A 58 9.83 12.41 8.06
N LEU A 59 9.56 13.65 8.42
CA LEU A 59 8.25 14.08 8.89
C LEU A 59 7.22 14.01 7.75
N PRO A 60 5.96 13.63 8.02
CA PRO A 60 4.90 13.77 7.02
C PRO A 60 4.76 15.23 6.59
N GLY A 61 4.39 15.48 5.33
CA GLY A 61 4.32 16.83 4.77
C GLY A 61 5.67 17.45 4.39
N THR A 62 6.77 16.70 4.47
CA THR A 62 8.09 17.14 4.01
C THR A 62 8.65 16.20 2.95
N TYR A 63 9.38 16.73 1.97
CA TYR A 63 10.07 15.92 0.96
C TYR A 63 11.00 14.90 1.65
N PRO A 64 11.04 13.62 1.23
CA PRO A 64 10.46 13.04 0.01
C PRO A 64 9.04 12.46 0.19
N TYR A 65 8.28 12.91 1.20
CA TYR A 65 6.89 12.55 1.46
C TYR A 65 6.62 11.06 1.70
N THR A 66 7.65 10.28 2.07
CA THR A 66 7.53 8.84 2.37
C THR A 66 6.47 8.53 3.42
N ARG A 67 6.21 9.46 4.35
CA ARG A 67 5.18 9.32 5.40
C ARG A 67 3.85 10.01 5.09
N GLY A 68 3.69 10.55 3.89
CA GLY A 68 2.51 11.28 3.45
C GLY A 68 2.78 12.74 3.07
N VAL A 69 1.90 13.28 2.21
CA VAL A 69 2.03 14.62 1.62
C VAL A 69 1.55 15.75 2.53
N HIS A 70 0.79 15.45 3.59
CA HIS A 70 0.27 16.42 4.54
C HIS A 70 0.84 16.15 5.93
N ALA A 71 1.19 17.19 6.69
CA ALA A 71 1.77 17.04 8.03
C ALA A 71 0.83 16.33 9.02
N THR A 72 -0.47 16.61 8.94
CA THR A 72 -1.49 16.05 9.83
C THR A 72 -2.15 14.78 9.29
N MET A 73 -2.00 14.48 8.00
CA MET A 73 -2.68 13.37 7.31
C MET A 73 -4.15 13.22 7.77
N TYR A 74 -4.54 11.99 8.11
CA TYR A 74 -5.91 11.62 8.45
C TYR A 74 -6.33 11.98 9.87
N THR A 75 -5.45 12.56 10.70
CA THR A 75 -5.85 13.05 12.03
C THR A 75 -6.60 14.39 11.94
N SER A 76 -6.42 15.15 10.86
CA SER A 76 -7.15 16.40 10.60
C SER A 76 -8.29 16.20 9.60
N LYS A 77 -8.03 15.50 8.49
CA LYS A 77 -9.03 15.21 7.46
C LYS A 77 -8.90 13.76 6.97
N PRO A 78 -9.92 12.90 7.14
CA PRO A 78 -9.87 11.52 6.65
C PRO A 78 -9.77 11.49 5.12
N TRP A 79 -9.39 10.33 4.58
CA TRP A 79 -9.43 10.13 3.12
C TRP A 79 -10.87 10.23 2.61
N THR A 80 -11.04 10.72 1.38
CA THR A 80 -12.36 10.82 0.76
C THR A 80 -12.90 9.43 0.43
N ILE A 81 -14.05 9.06 0.97
CA ILE A 81 -14.80 7.89 0.50
C ILE A 81 -15.39 8.22 -0.87
N ARG A 82 -14.92 7.51 -1.90
CA ARG A 82 -15.30 7.73 -3.30
C ARG A 82 -15.59 6.40 -3.98
N GLN A 83 -16.87 6.01 -3.98
CA GLN A 83 -17.30 4.77 -4.62
C GLN A 83 -17.29 4.92 -6.14
N TYR A 84 -16.66 3.98 -6.82
CA TYR A 84 -16.72 3.86 -8.26
C TYR A 84 -18.07 3.25 -8.65
N ALA A 85 -18.93 4.06 -9.28
CA ALA A 85 -20.27 3.66 -9.66
C ALA A 85 -20.63 4.25 -11.03
N GLY A 86 -21.52 3.57 -11.74
CA GLY A 86 -22.07 4.00 -13.01
C GLY A 86 -23.08 2.94 -13.45
N PHE A 87 -24.27 3.39 -13.82
CA PHE A 87 -25.33 2.53 -14.34
C PHE A 87 -25.49 2.78 -15.84
N SER A 88 -26.25 1.91 -16.50
CA SER A 88 -26.46 1.97 -17.96
C SER A 88 -27.09 3.28 -18.45
N THR A 89 -27.74 4.06 -17.57
CA THR A 89 -28.33 5.36 -17.90
C THR A 89 -27.88 6.47 -16.96
N ALA A 90 -27.95 7.71 -17.45
CA ALA A 90 -27.59 8.90 -16.68
C ALA A 90 -28.56 9.13 -15.51
N GLU A 91 -29.86 8.88 -15.71
CA GLU A 91 -30.90 9.07 -14.71
C GLU A 91 -30.71 8.14 -13.51
N GLU A 92 -30.43 6.85 -13.78
CA GLU A 92 -30.17 5.87 -12.72
C GLU A 92 -28.89 6.18 -11.97
N SER A 93 -27.85 6.59 -12.69
CA SER A 93 -26.59 7.04 -12.10
C SER A 93 -26.81 8.24 -11.17
N ASN A 94 -27.56 9.26 -11.60
CA ASN A 94 -27.88 10.43 -10.77
C ASN A 94 -28.73 10.07 -9.54
N ARG A 95 -29.73 9.20 -9.69
CA ARG A 95 -30.54 8.72 -8.55
C ARG A 95 -29.65 8.05 -7.50
N PHE A 96 -28.76 7.16 -7.94
CA PHE A 96 -27.81 6.50 -7.05
C PHE A 96 -26.86 7.49 -6.38
N TYR A 97 -26.28 8.44 -7.12
CA TYR A 97 -25.38 9.44 -6.54
C TYR A 97 -26.05 10.26 -5.44
N ARG A 98 -27.29 10.69 -5.63
CA ARG A 98 -28.05 11.44 -4.62
C ARG A 98 -28.28 10.61 -3.35
N GLN A 99 -28.65 9.34 -3.51
CA GLN A 99 -28.79 8.42 -2.37
C GLN A 99 -27.46 8.20 -1.65
N ALA A 100 -26.37 8.03 -2.39
CA ALA A 100 -25.05 7.83 -1.81
C ALA A 100 -24.56 9.06 -1.03
N LEU A 101 -24.76 10.26 -1.57
CA LEU A 101 -24.46 11.53 -0.87
C LEU A 101 -25.29 11.67 0.41
N ALA A 102 -26.59 11.34 0.36
CA ALA A 102 -27.45 11.34 1.54
C ALA A 102 -26.98 10.33 2.61
N ASN A 103 -26.33 9.24 2.20
CA ASN A 103 -25.77 8.21 3.06
C ASN A 103 -24.29 8.44 3.43
N GLY A 104 -23.75 9.65 3.21
CA GLY A 104 -22.43 10.06 3.71
C GLY A 104 -21.26 9.88 2.72
N GLN A 105 -21.51 9.52 1.46
CA GLN A 105 -20.49 9.60 0.42
C GLN A 105 -20.06 11.06 0.19
N GLN A 106 -18.75 11.31 0.03
CA GLN A 106 -18.20 12.68 -0.09
C GLN A 106 -17.59 12.97 -1.46
N GLY A 107 -17.42 11.95 -2.31
CA GLY A 107 -16.96 12.12 -3.67
C GLY A 107 -17.66 11.16 -4.61
N LEU A 108 -18.01 11.61 -5.82
CA LEU A 108 -18.60 10.79 -6.87
C LEU A 108 -17.53 10.35 -7.88
N SER A 109 -17.64 9.13 -8.39
CA SER A 109 -16.87 8.65 -9.53
C SER A 109 -17.85 8.10 -10.56
N VAL A 110 -17.55 8.31 -11.84
CA VAL A 110 -18.41 7.91 -12.95
C VAL A 110 -17.70 6.83 -13.77
N ALA A 111 -18.36 5.70 -13.95
CA ALA A 111 -17.99 4.70 -14.96
C ALA A 111 -18.74 4.98 -16.26
N PHE A 112 -18.03 4.96 -17.39
CA PHE A 112 -18.61 5.12 -18.72
C PHE A 112 -18.65 3.79 -19.48
N ASP A 113 -19.51 3.70 -20.49
CA ASP A 113 -19.53 2.58 -21.41
C ASP A 113 -18.32 2.59 -22.37
N LEU A 114 -18.11 1.50 -23.11
CA LEU A 114 -16.94 1.39 -23.99
C LEU A 114 -17.02 2.33 -25.20
N ALA A 115 -18.21 2.64 -25.70
CA ALA A 115 -18.39 3.58 -26.81
C ALA A 115 -17.90 4.97 -26.42
N THR A 116 -18.33 5.49 -25.26
CA THR A 116 -17.87 6.77 -24.72
C THR A 116 -16.36 6.78 -24.48
N HIS A 117 -15.80 5.70 -23.91
CA HIS A 117 -14.33 5.58 -23.73
C HIS A 117 -13.55 5.67 -25.05
N ARG A 118 -14.15 5.21 -26.16
CA ARG A 118 -13.55 5.19 -27.49
C ARG A 118 -13.94 6.39 -28.36
N GLY A 119 -14.79 7.29 -27.87
CA GLY A 119 -15.24 8.49 -28.59
C GLY A 119 -16.27 8.22 -29.69
N TYR A 120 -17.06 7.15 -29.58
CA TYR A 120 -18.20 6.91 -30.45
C TYR A 120 -19.50 7.40 -29.81
N ASP A 121 -20.38 7.97 -30.62
CA ASP A 121 -21.77 8.22 -30.23
C ASP A 121 -22.54 6.88 -30.09
N SER A 122 -23.64 6.91 -29.34
CA SER A 122 -24.50 5.74 -29.06
C SER A 122 -25.29 5.23 -30.26
#